data_AF-A0A7J6DSD8-F1
#
_entry.id   AF-A0A7J6DSD8-F1
#
_cell.length_a   1.000
_cell.length_b   1.000
_cell.length_c   1.000
_cell.angle_alpha   90.00
_cell.angle_beta   90.00
_cell.angle_gamma   90.00
#
_symmetry.space_group_name_H-M   'P 1'
#
loop_
_entity.id
_entity.type
_entity.pdbx_description
1 polymer ?
#
loop_
_entity_poly.entity_id
_entity_poly.type
_entity_poly.pdbx_seq_one_letter_code
_entity_poly.pdbx_strand_id
1 'polypeptide(L)'
;MAKEPLSFYGTTLVCGFHSITAVKTSRLEKSEELKNEKKFIEYFDDCPYIIECFGHDTTLNIIDGKEKVFYNVFLEYAVGGTLFDFIIASPIYNESKQVKEFLQQIPIGVDYIHEKRESILQCILSGVDYIHEKGFVHCDLKPENILLVKEIREEDFFLCG
;
A
#
# COMPACT_ATOMS: atom_id res chain seq x y z
N MET A 1 -24.38 29.35 41.81
CA MET A 1 -22.95 29.40 41.40
C MET A 1 -22.69 28.23 40.47
N ALA A 2 -22.90 28.45 39.18
CA ALA A 2 -22.54 27.50 38.13
C ALA A 2 -21.03 27.66 37.86
N LYS A 3 -20.28 26.56 37.83
CA LYS A 3 -18.94 26.54 37.25
C LYS A 3 -19.12 26.40 35.73
N GLU A 4 -18.58 27.35 35.00
CA GLU A 4 -18.50 27.32 33.53
C GLU A 4 -17.68 26.11 33.07
N PRO A 5 -18.05 25.48 31.94
CA PRO A 5 -17.20 24.48 31.29
C PRO A 5 -16.03 25.18 30.58
N LEU A 6 -14.81 24.72 30.86
CA LEU A 6 -13.61 25.08 30.12
C LEU A 6 -13.80 24.75 28.63
N SER A 7 -13.71 25.77 27.79
CA SER A 7 -13.70 25.66 26.34
C SER A 7 -12.42 24.97 25.88
N PHE A 8 -12.54 23.72 25.41
CA PHE A 8 -11.46 23.07 24.67
C PHE A 8 -11.65 23.37 23.18
N TYR A 9 -10.96 24.41 22.70
CA TYR A 9 -10.79 24.65 21.26
C TYR A 9 -9.69 23.73 20.75
N GLY A 10 -10.12 22.59 20.21
CA GLY A 10 -9.24 21.66 19.51
C GLY A 10 -10.09 20.88 18.51
N THR A 11 -10.29 21.45 17.33
CA THR A 11 -10.77 20.67 16.19
C THR A 11 -9.61 19.80 15.74
N THR A 12 -9.46 18.63 16.35
CA THR A 12 -8.71 17.55 15.71
C THR A 12 -9.56 17.12 14.53
N LEU A 13 -9.24 17.63 13.34
CA LEU A 13 -9.62 16.95 12.11
C LEU A 13 -8.98 15.57 12.18
N VAL A 14 -9.75 14.58 12.64
CA VAL A 14 -9.43 13.19 12.40
C VAL A 14 -9.59 13.02 10.90
N CYS A 15 -8.49 13.11 10.15
CA CYS A 15 -8.47 12.66 8.76
C CYS A 15 -9.00 11.22 8.77
N GLY A 16 -10.02 10.95 7.96
CA GLY A 16 -10.90 9.80 8.12
C GLY A 16 -10.14 8.50 8.36
N PHE A 17 -10.59 7.70 9.33
CA PHE A 17 -10.12 6.33 9.45
C PHE A 17 -10.31 5.64 8.09
N HIS A 18 -9.21 5.22 7.46
CA HIS A 18 -9.27 4.16 6.48
C HIS A 18 -9.91 2.95 7.17
N SER A 19 -11.15 2.60 6.78
CA SER A 19 -11.97 1.56 7.44
C SER A 19 -11.30 0.17 7.42
N ILE A 20 -10.25 0.00 6.60
CA ILE A 20 -9.57 -1.26 6.34
C ILE A 20 -8.05 -1.03 6.37
N THR A 21 -7.34 -1.90 7.06
CA THR A 21 -5.89 -1.85 7.28
C THR A 21 -5.28 -3.23 7.03
N ALA A 22 -4.12 -3.30 6.39
CA ALA A 22 -3.34 -4.52 6.30
C ALA A 22 -2.53 -4.71 7.59
N VAL A 23 -2.49 -5.94 8.12
CA VAL A 23 -1.70 -6.25 9.33
C VAL A 23 -0.63 -7.26 8.98
N LYS A 24 0.63 -6.86 9.10
CA LYS A 24 1.78 -7.77 8.99
C LYS A 24 2.19 -8.20 10.39
N THR A 25 2.22 -9.51 10.63
CA THR A 25 2.45 -10.08 11.96
C THR A 25 3.68 -10.98 11.96
N SER A 26 4.52 -10.84 12.97
CA SER A 26 5.61 -11.78 13.28
C SER A 26 5.63 -12.11 14.76
N ARG A 27 6.26 -13.23 15.16
CA ARG A 27 6.52 -13.46 16.58
C ARG A 27 7.51 -12.42 17.08
N LEU A 28 7.34 -11.92 18.30
CA LEU A 28 8.20 -10.87 18.86
C LEU A 28 9.68 -11.29 18.84
N GLU A 29 9.97 -12.55 19.16
CA GLU A 29 11.31 -13.17 19.10
C GLU A 29 11.97 -13.20 17.71
N LYS A 30 11.19 -13.06 16.63
CA LYS A 30 11.64 -13.06 15.23
C LYS A 30 11.20 -11.81 14.48
N SER A 31 10.92 -10.73 15.21
CA SER A 31 10.32 -9.51 14.64
C SER A 31 11.31 -8.50 14.08
N GLU A 32 12.62 -8.81 14.08
CA GLU A 32 13.66 -7.85 13.72
C GLU A 32 13.54 -7.33 12.28
N GLU A 33 13.30 -8.23 11.32
CA GLU A 33 13.08 -7.85 9.91
C GLU A 33 11.87 -6.93 9.77
N LEU A 34 10.75 -7.30 10.40
CA LEU A 34 9.50 -6.53 10.36
C LEU A 34 9.64 -5.16 11.07
N LYS A 35 10.44 -5.07 12.13
CA LYS A 35 10.76 -3.81 12.80
C LYS A 35 11.62 -2.91 11.94
N ASN A 36 12.58 -3.48 11.21
CA ASN A 36 13.44 -2.71 10.31
C ASN A 36 12.65 -2.21 9.11
N GLU A 37 11.83 -3.06 8.51
CA GLU A 37 10.90 -2.68 7.44
C GLU A 37 9.98 -1.53 7.88
N LYS A 38 9.34 -1.64 9.04
CA LYS A 38 8.53 -0.55 9.61
C LYS A 38 9.30 0.78 9.69
N LYS A 39 10.53 0.76 10.22
CA LYS A 39 11.34 1.99 10.36
C LYS A 39 11.64 2.62 9.00
N PHE A 40 11.87 1.82 7.97
CA PHE A 40 12.07 2.33 6.61
C PHE A 40 10.79 2.95 6.07
N ILE A 41 9.65 2.28 6.23
CA ILE A 41 8.36 2.81 5.77
C ILE A 41 8.04 4.13 6.48
N GLU A 42 8.17 4.18 7.81
CA GLU A 42 7.95 5.41 8.60
C GLU A 42 8.93 6.54 8.26
N TYR A 43 10.10 6.22 7.68
CA TYR A 43 11.06 7.24 7.25
C TYR A 43 10.60 7.98 5.98
N PHE A 44 9.72 7.37 5.18
CA PHE A 44 9.20 7.91 3.94
C PHE A 44 7.69 8.22 4.01
N ASP A 45 7.17 8.52 5.21
CA ASP A 45 5.74 8.73 5.48
C ASP A 45 5.09 9.90 4.73
N ASP A 46 5.91 10.80 4.18
CA ASP A 46 5.52 11.95 3.36
C ASP A 46 5.46 11.66 1.86
N CYS A 47 5.81 10.44 1.42
CA CYS A 47 5.74 10.02 0.03
C CYS A 47 4.42 9.29 -0.28
N PRO A 48 3.57 9.82 -1.19
CA PRO A 48 2.31 9.17 -1.55
C PRO A 48 2.48 7.92 -2.43
N TYR A 49 3.72 7.59 -2.81
CA TYR A 49 4.06 6.44 -3.67
C TYR A 49 4.75 5.31 -2.90
N ILE A 50 4.74 5.38 -1.57
CA ILE A 50 5.24 4.36 -0.66
C ILE A 50 4.11 4.06 0.31
N ILE A 51 3.87 2.77 0.57
CA ILE A 51 2.79 2.32 1.43
C ILE A 51 2.81 2.99 2.81
N GLU A 52 1.68 3.53 3.26
CA GLU A 52 1.61 4.21 4.55
C GLU A 52 1.68 3.21 5.72
N CYS A 53 2.38 3.59 6.80
CA CYS A 53 2.41 2.84 8.05
C CYS A 53 1.68 3.62 9.15
N PHE A 54 0.62 3.03 9.70
CA PHE A 54 -0.19 3.61 10.78
C PHE A 54 0.34 3.28 12.18
N GLY A 55 1.41 2.49 12.27
CA GLY A 55 2.09 2.15 13.52
C GLY A 55 2.14 0.65 13.80
N HIS A 56 2.21 0.30 15.08
CA HIS A 56 2.37 -1.09 15.52
C HIS A 56 1.73 -1.37 16.87
N ASP A 57 1.48 -2.64 17.15
CA ASP A 57 1.02 -3.14 18.44
C ASP A 57 1.66 -4.50 18.76
N THR A 58 1.65 -4.89 20.04
CA THR A 58 2.13 -6.18 20.52
C THR A 58 1.00 -6.95 21.20
N THR A 59 0.64 -8.11 20.66
CA THR A 59 -0.44 -8.95 21.19
C THR A 59 0.09 -10.21 21.86
N LEU A 60 -0.51 -10.59 23.00
CA LEU A 60 -0.21 -11.83 23.72
C LEU A 60 -1.32 -12.86 23.46
N ASN A 61 -0.93 -14.03 22.94
CA ASN A 61 -1.84 -15.13 22.66
C ASN A 61 -1.38 -16.40 23.39
N ILE A 62 -2.32 -17.19 23.88
CA ILE A 62 -2.04 -18.52 24.43
C ILE A 62 -2.25 -19.55 23.31
N ILE A 63 -1.18 -20.19 22.86
CA ILE A 63 -1.22 -21.20 21.79
C ILE A 63 -0.48 -22.44 22.30
N ASP A 64 -1.16 -23.59 22.29
CA ASP A 64 -0.66 -24.86 22.84
C ASP A 64 -0.33 -24.77 24.35
N GLY A 65 -1.11 -23.97 25.09
CA GLY A 65 -0.89 -23.74 26.53
C GLY A 65 0.35 -22.89 26.86
N LYS A 66 0.98 -22.28 25.85
CA LYS A 66 2.14 -21.39 26.01
C LYS A 66 1.79 -19.97 25.57
N GLU A 67 2.26 -18.99 26.33
CA GLU A 67 2.22 -17.59 25.92
C GLU A 67 3.13 -17.38 24.71
N LYS A 68 2.57 -16.83 23.64
CA LYS A 68 3.27 -16.41 22.44
C LYS A 68 2.95 -14.94 22.20
N VAL A 69 4.00 -14.14 22.08
CA VAL A 69 3.89 -12.70 21.86
C VAL A 69 4.12 -12.39 20.39
N PHE A 70 3.24 -11.59 19.79
CA PHE A 70 3.25 -11.23 18.38
C PHE A 70 3.42 -9.72 18.24
N TYR A 71 4.26 -9.33 17.29
CA TYR A 71 4.48 -7.95 16.88
C TYR A 71 3.70 -7.71 15.57
N ASN A 72 2.81 -6.74 15.57
CA ASN A 72 1.90 -6.42 14.47
C ASN A 72 2.20 -5.02 13.95
N VAL A 73 2.35 -4.87 12.63
CA VAL A 73 2.50 -3.58 11.96
C VAL A 73 1.25 -3.32 11.15
N PHE A 74 0.69 -2.13 11.31
CA PHE A 74 -0.52 -1.67 10.63
C PHE A 74 -0.13 -0.84 9.43
N LEU A 75 -0.52 -1.29 8.25
CA LEU A 75 -0.17 -0.69 6.96
C LEU A 75 -1.44 -0.33 6.19
N GLU A 76 -1.33 0.62 5.28
CA GLU A 76 -2.37 0.90 4.30
C GLU A 76 -2.80 -0.39 3.56
N TYR A 77 -4.10 -0.53 3.35
CA TYR A 77 -4.62 -1.70 2.66
C TYR A 77 -4.64 -1.47 1.14
N ALA A 78 -3.73 -2.15 0.45
CA ALA A 78 -3.69 -2.19 -1.00
C ALA A 78 -4.78 -3.14 -1.56
N VAL A 79 -5.98 -2.58 -1.79
CA VAL A 79 -7.14 -3.34 -2.30
C VAL A 79 -6.92 -3.96 -3.68
N GLY A 80 -6.02 -3.38 -4.50
CA GLY A 80 -5.66 -3.89 -5.81
C GLY A 80 -4.65 -5.04 -5.79
N GLY A 81 -4.15 -5.43 -4.62
CA GLY A 81 -3.13 -6.47 -4.48
C GLY A 81 -1.78 -6.03 -5.04
N THR A 82 -1.00 -7.00 -5.54
CA THR A 82 0.33 -6.73 -6.11
C THR A 82 0.25 -6.38 -7.60
N LEU A 83 1.23 -5.63 -8.10
CA LEU A 83 1.38 -5.40 -9.53
C LEU A 83 1.61 -6.72 -10.29
N PHE A 84 2.27 -7.70 -9.67
CA PHE A 84 2.41 -9.04 -10.24
C PHE A 84 1.05 -9.67 -10.57
N ASP A 85 0.15 -9.70 -9.60
CA ASP A 85 -1.19 -10.26 -9.78
C ASP A 85 -1.98 -9.50 -10.85
N PHE A 86 -1.86 -8.17 -10.87
CA PHE A 86 -2.47 -7.32 -11.89
C PHE A 86 -1.95 -7.64 -13.30
N ILE A 87 -0.64 -7.83 -13.47
CA ILE A 87 -0.03 -8.18 -14.75
C ILE A 87 -0.49 -9.56 -15.21
N ILE A 88 -0.55 -10.55 -14.32
CA ILE A 88 -0.99 -11.91 -14.66
C ILE A 88 -2.49 -11.95 -15.00
N ALA A 89 -3.31 -11.16 -14.31
CA ALA A 89 -4.74 -11.05 -14.59
C ALA A 89 -5.05 -10.31 -15.91
N SER A 90 -4.08 -9.57 -16.46
CA SER A 90 -4.26 -8.83 -17.72
C SER A 90 -4.58 -9.75 -18.90
N PRO A 91 -5.63 -9.46 -19.70
CA PRO A 91 -5.98 -10.22 -20.90
C PRO A 91 -4.79 -10.36 -21.88
N ILE A 92 -3.92 -9.36 -21.91
CA ILE A 92 -2.72 -9.35 -22.77
C ILE A 92 -1.72 -10.45 -22.38
N TYR A 93 -1.68 -10.88 -21.11
CA TYR A 93 -0.83 -11.99 -20.68
C TYR A 93 -1.57 -13.33 -20.73
N ASN A 94 -2.89 -13.32 -20.56
CA ASN A 94 -3.71 -14.53 -20.40
C ASN A 94 -4.35 -15.07 -21.69
N GLU A 95 -4.19 -14.40 -22.84
CA GLU A 95 -4.87 -14.83 -24.08
C GLU A 95 -3.93 -15.18 -25.25
N SER A 96 -4.43 -16.10 -26.08
CA SER A 96 -3.83 -16.49 -27.34
C SER A 96 -3.68 -15.28 -28.27
N LYS A 97 -2.71 -15.34 -29.20
CA LYS A 97 -2.40 -14.27 -30.16
C LYS A 97 -3.64 -13.69 -30.88
N GLN A 98 -4.67 -14.52 -31.12
CA GLN A 98 -5.92 -14.11 -31.79
C GLN A 98 -6.78 -13.15 -30.97
N VAL A 99 -6.84 -13.28 -29.65
CA VAL A 99 -7.65 -12.36 -28.83
C VAL A 99 -6.93 -11.02 -28.66
N LYS A 100 -5.59 -11.03 -28.66
CA LYS A 100 -4.78 -9.79 -28.72
C LYS A 100 -5.07 -8.98 -29.98
N GLU A 101 -5.12 -9.64 -31.14
CA GLU A 101 -5.43 -9.00 -32.42
C GLU A 101 -6.88 -8.48 -32.47
N PHE A 102 -7.81 -9.14 -31.76
CA PHE A 102 -9.21 -8.70 -31.65
C PHE A 102 -9.39 -7.51 -30.69
N LEU A 103 -8.77 -7.55 -29.50
CA LEU A 103 -8.83 -6.47 -28.52
C LEU A 103 -8.12 -5.20 -29.00
N GLN A 104 -7.02 -5.34 -29.75
CA GLN A 104 -6.33 -4.22 -30.41
C GLN A 104 -7.21 -3.45 -31.41
N GLN A 105 -8.27 -4.08 -31.92
CA GLN A 105 -9.23 -3.45 -32.82
C GLN A 105 -10.33 -2.67 -32.08
N ILE A 106 -10.39 -2.72 -30.74
CA ILE A 106 -11.36 -1.98 -29.92
C ILE A 106 -10.67 -0.74 -29.36
N PRO A 107 -10.88 0.46 -29.94
CA PRO A 107 -10.11 1.66 -29.59
C PRO A 107 -10.24 2.04 -28.11
N ILE A 108 -11.46 1.96 -27.58
CA ILE A 108 -11.80 2.39 -26.21
C ILE A 108 -11.12 1.51 -25.15
N GLY A 109 -11.03 0.21 -25.39
CA GLY A 109 -10.41 -0.72 -24.44
C GLY A 109 -8.88 -0.63 -24.42
N VAL A 110 -8.28 -0.31 -25.57
CA VAL A 110 -6.83 -0.15 -25.72
C VAL A 110 -6.37 1.12 -25.01
N ASP A 111 -7.02 2.25 -25.25
CA ASP A 111 -6.64 3.54 -24.66
C ASP A 111 -6.72 3.53 -23.12
N TYR A 112 -7.79 2.97 -22.54
CA TYR A 112 -7.95 2.85 -21.09
C TYR A 112 -6.85 1.97 -20.43
N ILE A 113 -6.45 0.88 -21.09
CA ILE A 113 -5.36 0.02 -20.61
C ILE A 113 -4.02 0.76 -20.68
N HIS A 114 -3.79 1.55 -21.73
CA HIS A 114 -2.57 2.34 -21.88
C HIS A 114 -2.46 3.43 -20.83
N GLU A 115 -3.52 4.19 -20.60
CA GLU A 115 -3.58 5.24 -19.57
C GLU A 115 -3.28 4.68 -18.17
N LYS A 116 -3.91 3.55 -17.81
CA LYS A 116 -3.70 2.92 -16.51
C LYS A 116 -2.26 2.42 -16.31
N ARG A 117 -1.63 1.91 -17.37
CA ARG A 117 -0.21 1.48 -17.33
C ARG A 117 0.73 2.66 -17.17
N GLU A 118 0.44 3.74 -17.89
CA GLU A 118 1.23 4.96 -17.80
C GLU A 118 1.16 5.55 -16.38
N SER A 119 -0.03 5.59 -15.78
CA SER A 119 -0.24 6.00 -14.39
C SER A 119 0.57 5.15 -13.39
N ILE A 120 0.57 3.82 -13.53
CA ILE A 120 1.35 2.91 -12.66
C ILE A 120 2.85 3.18 -12.82
N LEU A 121 3.34 3.33 -14.05
CA LEU A 121 4.75 3.62 -14.30
C LEU A 121 5.18 4.96 -13.71
N GLN A 122 4.34 6.00 -13.83
CA GLN A 122 4.59 7.29 -13.22
C GLN A 122 4.67 7.21 -11.69
N CYS A 123 3.79 6.42 -11.04
CA CYS A 123 3.85 6.21 -9.60
C CYS A 123 5.15 5.50 -9.18
N ILE A 124 5.53 4.41 -9.88
CA ILE A 124 6.76 3.66 -9.58
C ILE A 124 7.98 4.57 -9.74
N LEU A 125 8.06 5.32 -10.84
CA LEU A 125 9.18 6.23 -11.08
C LEU A 125 9.25 7.32 -10.02
N SER A 126 8.12 7.88 -9.61
CA SER A 126 8.07 8.92 -8.58
C SER A 126 8.50 8.39 -7.21
N GLY A 127 8.04 7.20 -6.81
CA GLY A 127 8.48 6.57 -5.56
C GLY A 127 9.97 6.21 -5.56
N VAL A 128 10.49 5.70 -6.68
CA VAL A 128 11.93 5.38 -6.82
C VAL A 128 12.79 6.63 -6.81
N ASP A 129 12.39 7.67 -7.52
CA ASP A 129 13.09 8.96 -7.52
C ASP A 129 13.14 9.55 -6.10
N TYR A 130 12.02 9.51 -5.38
CA TYR A 130 11.95 9.93 -3.98
C TYR A 130 12.93 9.17 -3.06
N ILE A 131 12.97 7.84 -3.17
CA ILE A 131 13.90 7.00 -2.40
C ILE A 131 15.35 7.40 -2.70
N HIS A 132 15.66 7.65 -3.97
CA HIS A 132 16.98 8.06 -4.41
C HIS A 132 17.36 9.46 -3.91
N GLU A 133 16.42 10.42 -3.90
CA GLU A 133 16.64 11.77 -3.35
C GLU A 133 17.01 11.73 -1.86
N LYS A 134 16.47 10.75 -1.12
CA LYS A 134 16.81 10.51 0.30
C LYS A 134 18.12 9.72 0.50
N GLY A 135 18.79 9.33 -0.58
CA GLY A 135 20.08 8.63 -0.55
C GLY A 135 19.99 7.12 -0.36
N PHE A 136 18.82 6.52 -0.59
CA PHE A 136 18.62 5.07 -0.49
C PHE A 136 18.49 4.43 -1.87
N VAL A 137 18.65 3.10 -1.91
CA VAL A 137 18.34 2.28 -3.09
C VAL A 137 17.41 1.17 -2.61
N HIS A 138 16.28 0.97 -3.29
CA HIS A 138 15.27 -0.02 -2.86
C HIS A 138 15.81 -1.47 -2.83
N CYS A 139 16.73 -1.82 -3.75
CA CYS A 139 17.42 -3.11 -3.86
C CYS A 139 16.56 -4.37 -4.16
N ASP A 140 15.25 -4.36 -3.93
CA ASP A 140 14.34 -5.48 -4.24
C ASP A 140 13.11 -5.01 -5.02
N LEU A 141 13.31 -4.11 -6.00
CA LEU A 141 12.20 -3.58 -6.80
C LEU A 141 11.74 -4.66 -7.80
N LYS A 142 10.54 -5.21 -7.56
CA LYS A 142 9.91 -6.24 -8.38
C LYS A 142 8.39 -6.12 -8.32
N PRO A 143 7.63 -6.65 -9.30
CA PRO A 143 6.16 -6.50 -9.34
C PRO A 143 5.42 -7.01 -8.09
N GLU A 144 5.99 -7.95 -7.35
CA GLU A 144 5.44 -8.49 -6.10
C GLU A 144 5.55 -7.51 -4.92
N ASN A 145 6.49 -6.56 -4.99
CA ASN A 145 6.73 -5.54 -3.97
C ASN A 145 6.13 -4.17 -4.35
N ILE A 146 5.33 -4.11 -5.41
CA ILE A 146 4.58 -2.90 -5.81
C ILE A 146 3.12 -3.18 -5.53
N LEU A 147 2.51 -2.39 -4.65
CA LEU A 147 1.15 -2.60 -4.18
C LEU A 147 0.21 -1.58 -4.82
N LEU A 148 -0.97 -2.04 -5.27
CA LEU A 148 -1.96 -1.19 -5.91
C LEU A 148 -3.00 -0.74 -4.89
N VAL A 149 -2.95 0.52 -4.52
CA VAL A 149 -3.82 1.19 -3.55
C VAL A 149 -4.88 2.00 -4.31
N LYS A 150 -6.16 1.93 -3.90
CA LYS A 150 -7.22 2.69 -4.58
C LYS A 150 -7.21 4.14 -4.12
N GLU A 151 -7.18 5.08 -5.06
CA GLU A 151 -7.37 6.49 -4.73
C GLU A 151 -8.86 6.75 -4.38
N ILE A 152 -9.14 7.29 -3.20
CA ILE A 152 -10.51 7.46 -2.68
C ILE A 152 -11.28 8.56 -3.44
N ARG A 153 -10.61 9.35 -4.29
CA ARG A 153 -11.18 10.59 -4.85
C ARG A 153 -11.70 10.49 -6.28
N GLU A 154 -11.34 9.48 -7.05
CA GLU A 154 -11.89 9.25 -8.40
C GLU A 154 -12.08 7.74 -8.63
N GLU A 155 -13.20 7.33 -9.22
CA GLU A 155 -13.69 5.95 -9.16
C GLU A 155 -12.79 4.90 -9.87
N ASP A 156 -11.72 5.29 -10.58
CA ASP A 156 -11.02 4.40 -11.51
C ASP A 156 -9.47 4.36 -11.44
N PHE A 157 -8.81 5.07 -10.52
CA PHE A 157 -7.33 5.11 -10.45
C PHE A 157 -6.74 4.41 -9.22
N PHE A 158 -5.62 3.70 -9.44
CA PHE A 158 -4.80 3.11 -8.38
C PHE A 158 -3.50 3.89 -8.25
N LEU A 159 -3.16 4.28 -7.03
CA LEU A 159 -1.81 4.71 -6.64
C LEU A 159 -0.97 3.46 -6.35
N CYS A 160 0.34 3.54 -6.56
CA CYS A 160 1.26 2.46 -6.18
C CYS A 160 1.91 2.80 -4.85
N GLY A 161 1.94 1.85 -3.91
CA GLY A 161 2.66 1.94 -2.63
C GLY A 161 3.64 0.80 -2.44
#